data_AF-A0AA38HYK0-F1
#
_entry.id   AF-A0AA38HYK0-F1
#
_cell.length_a   1.000
_cell.length_b   1.000
_cell.length_c   1.000
_cell.angle_alpha   90.00
_cell.angle_beta   90.00
_cell.angle_gamma   90.00
#
_symmetry.space_group_name_H-M   'P 1'
#
loop_
_entity.id
_entity.type
_entity.pdbx_description
1 polymer ?
#
loop_
_entity_poly.entity_id
_entity_poly.type
_entity_poly.pdbx_seq_one_letter_code
_entity_poly.pdbx_strand_id
1 'polypeptide(L)'
;MSNFRFGRNTPKEIDDSITNITPLNTKNSRNSIWRSFEKFCGERKYVFDGNTSTEKLAFILKDWGYNMKKVDGNDYKEAVIKTMWNVTAKQLQELYFNKFGIKFDPFC
;
A
#
# COMPACT_ATOMS: atom_id res chain seq x y z
N MET A 1 -10.67 27.99 27.33
CA MET A 1 -10.04 27.76 26.01
C MET A 1 -9.13 26.55 26.13
N SER A 2 -9.34 25.48 25.36
CA SER A 2 -8.48 24.30 25.43
C SER A 2 -7.20 24.52 24.61
N ASN A 3 -6.06 24.70 25.28
CA ASN A 3 -4.75 24.85 24.66
C ASN A 3 -4.15 23.47 24.32
N PHE A 4 -4.63 22.81 23.26
CA PHE A 4 -3.97 21.65 22.69
C PHE A 4 -3.37 21.99 21.34
N ARG A 5 -2.05 21.79 21.19
CA ARG A 5 -1.30 21.98 19.94
C ARG A 5 -1.76 21.01 18.83
N PHE A 6 -2.30 19.86 19.21
CA PHE A 6 -2.72 18.79 18.30
C PHE A 6 -4.15 18.34 18.60
N GLY A 7 -4.83 17.83 17.58
CA GLY A 7 -6.19 17.28 17.70
C GLY A 7 -6.25 16.10 18.67
N ARG A 8 -7.42 15.89 19.27
CA ARG A 8 -7.70 14.80 20.23
C ARG A 8 -8.70 13.78 19.69
N ASN A 9 -8.91 13.78 18.39
CA ASN A 9 -9.86 12.88 17.73
C ASN A 9 -9.45 11.43 17.98
N THR A 10 -10.44 10.58 18.21
CA THR A 10 -10.25 9.12 18.30
C THR A 10 -9.81 8.57 16.94
N PRO A 11 -9.14 7.41 16.89
CA PRO A 11 -8.77 6.77 15.62
C PRO A 11 -9.94 6.63 14.64
N LYS A 12 -11.13 6.27 15.17
CA LYS A 12 -12.35 6.14 14.37
C LYS A 12 -12.79 7.46 13.73
N GLU A 13 -12.81 8.55 14.49
CA GLU A 13 -13.17 9.88 13.97
C GLU A 13 -12.17 10.36 12.91
N ILE A 14 -10.90 10.01 13.06
CA ILE A 14 -9.85 10.30 12.08
C ILE A 14 -10.10 9.50 10.79
N ASP A 15 -10.34 8.19 10.89
CA ASP A 15 -10.58 7.31 9.75
C ASP A 15 -11.86 7.68 8.98
N ASP A 16 -12.94 7.99 9.69
CA ASP A 16 -14.20 8.45 9.11
C ASP A 16 -14.00 9.78 8.35
N SER A 17 -13.26 10.71 8.95
CA SER A 17 -12.95 12.01 8.32
C SER A 17 -12.11 11.84 7.06
N ILE A 18 -11.05 11.02 7.11
CA ILE A 18 -10.20 10.70 5.96
C ILE A 18 -11.04 10.06 4.85
N THR A 19 -11.89 9.10 5.19
CA THR A 19 -12.72 8.37 4.23
C THR A 19 -13.71 9.29 3.52
N ASN A 20 -14.32 10.23 4.25
CA ASN A 20 -15.30 11.17 3.73
C ASN A 20 -14.70 12.21 2.79
N ILE A 21 -13.50 12.72 3.11
CA ILE A 21 -12.84 13.74 2.27
C ILE A 21 -12.06 13.14 1.09
N THR A 22 -11.71 11.85 1.15
CA THR A 22 -10.91 11.21 0.09
C THR A 22 -11.69 11.17 -1.22
N PRO A 23 -11.21 11.83 -2.30
CA PRO A 23 -11.88 11.83 -3.59
C PRO A 23 -12.04 10.43 -4.19
N LEU A 24 -13.13 10.21 -4.94
CA LEU A 24 -13.44 8.92 -5.54
C LEU A 24 -12.36 8.44 -6.51
N ASN A 25 -11.78 9.34 -7.31
CA ASN A 25 -10.67 9.04 -8.21
C ASN A 25 -9.42 8.53 -7.46
N THR A 26 -9.13 9.07 -6.28
CA THR A 26 -8.05 8.60 -5.41
C THR A 26 -8.32 7.18 -4.93
N LYS A 27 -9.56 6.89 -4.48
CA LYS A 27 -9.97 5.53 -4.07
C LYS A 27 -9.83 4.55 -5.24
N ASN A 28 -10.31 4.93 -6.42
CA ASN A 28 -10.23 4.10 -7.62
C ASN A 28 -8.78 3.86 -8.06
N SER A 29 -7.92 4.88 -8.00
CA SER A 29 -6.51 4.75 -8.36
C SER A 29 -5.78 3.80 -7.41
N ARG A 30 -6.00 3.94 -6.10
CA ARG A 30 -5.44 3.04 -5.08
C ARG A 30 -5.90 1.59 -5.30
N ASN A 31 -7.19 1.37 -5.58
CA ASN A 31 -7.72 0.04 -5.88
C ASN A 31 -7.14 -0.55 -7.18
N SER A 32 -6.95 0.28 -8.20
CA SER A 32 -6.35 -0.16 -9.47
C SER A 32 -4.88 -0.58 -9.31
N ILE A 33 -4.10 0.19 -8.55
CA ILE A 33 -2.72 -0.14 -8.21
C ILE A 33 -2.67 -1.47 -7.47
N TRP A 34 -3.53 -1.66 -6.47
CA TRP A 34 -3.60 -2.91 -5.70
C TRP A 34 -3.92 -4.12 -6.57
N ARG A 35 -4.93 -4.02 -7.45
CA ARG A 35 -5.27 -5.10 -8.39
C ARG A 35 -4.11 -5.45 -9.32
N SER A 36 -3.34 -4.45 -9.74
CA SER A 36 -2.16 -4.66 -10.58
C SER A 36 -1.07 -5.42 -9.80
N PHE A 37 -0.89 -5.07 -8.52
CA PHE A 37 0.01 -5.79 -7.63
C PHE A 37 -0.45 -7.23 -7.35
N GLU A 38 -1.75 -7.47 -7.12
CA GLU A 38 -2.30 -8.82 -6.95
C GLU A 38 -2.08 -9.68 -8.20
N LYS A 39 -2.29 -9.12 -9.39
CA LYS A 39 -2.01 -9.80 -10.65
C LYS A 39 -0.53 -10.18 -10.76
N PHE A 40 0.37 -9.23 -10.48
CA PHE A 40 1.81 -9.49 -10.45
C PHE A 40 2.17 -10.61 -9.47
N CYS A 41 1.61 -10.60 -8.27
CA CYS A 41 1.84 -11.65 -7.29
C CYS A 41 1.33 -13.01 -7.77
N GLY A 42 0.17 -13.04 -8.44
CA GLY A 42 -0.37 -14.24 -9.08
C GLY A 42 0.55 -14.81 -10.16
N GLU A 43 1.08 -13.95 -11.04
CA GLU A 43 2.03 -14.34 -12.11
C GLU A 43 3.35 -14.87 -11.54
N ARG A 44 3.86 -14.26 -10.47
CA ARG A 44 5.09 -14.67 -9.77
C ARG A 44 4.87 -15.82 -8.77
N LYS A 45 3.62 -16.27 -8.58
CA LYS A 45 3.22 -17.27 -7.58
C LYS A 45 3.63 -16.87 -6.15
N TYR A 46 3.61 -15.57 -5.84
CA TYR A 46 3.82 -15.11 -4.47
C TYR A 46 2.58 -15.40 -3.64
N VAL A 47 2.78 -16.22 -2.61
CA VAL A 47 1.82 -16.41 -1.52
C VAL A 47 2.34 -15.61 -0.35
N PHE A 48 1.49 -14.73 0.18
CA PHE A 48 1.81 -13.99 1.38
C PHE A 48 0.64 -14.06 2.37
N ASP A 49 0.79 -14.90 3.39
CA ASP A 49 -0.10 -15.06 4.53
C ASP A 49 0.55 -14.51 5.83
N GLY A 50 -0.12 -14.65 6.97
CA GLY A 50 0.37 -14.14 8.25
C GLY A 50 1.72 -14.71 8.72
N ASN A 51 2.24 -15.77 8.09
CA ASN A 51 3.54 -16.36 8.40
C ASN A 51 4.66 -15.84 7.48
N THR A 52 4.33 -14.99 6.51
CA THR A 52 5.30 -14.42 5.58
C THR A 52 6.24 -13.50 6.33
N SER A 53 7.54 -13.78 6.25
CA SER A 53 8.55 -12.96 6.91
C SER A 53 8.57 -11.54 6.33
N THR A 54 8.97 -10.58 7.16
CA THR A 54 9.09 -9.17 6.77
C THR A 54 10.08 -8.98 5.63
N GLU A 55 11.16 -9.76 5.59
CA GLU A 55 12.16 -9.75 4.52
C GLU A 55 11.56 -10.21 3.20
N LYS A 56 10.67 -11.22 3.25
CA LYS A 56 9.98 -11.70 2.06
C LYS A 56 9.00 -10.66 1.52
N LEU A 57 8.30 -9.94 2.40
CA LEU A 57 7.42 -8.83 2.00
C LEU A 57 8.21 -7.69 1.36
N ALA A 58 9.33 -7.29 1.96
CA ALA A 58 10.22 -6.28 1.39
C ALA A 58 10.77 -6.72 0.01
N PHE A 59 11.15 -7.99 -0.13
CA PHE A 59 11.57 -8.56 -1.40
C PHE A 59 10.46 -8.49 -2.47
N ILE A 60 9.23 -8.89 -2.14
CA ILE A 60 8.10 -8.84 -3.08
C ILE A 60 7.83 -7.40 -3.53
N LEU A 61 7.87 -6.44 -2.61
CA LEU A 61 7.67 -5.02 -2.93
C LEU A 61 8.80 -4.47 -3.81
N LYS A 62 10.05 -4.87 -3.56
CA LYS A 62 11.20 -4.51 -4.41
C LYS A 62 11.07 -5.11 -5.81
N ASP A 63 10.68 -6.38 -5.90
CA ASP A 63 10.45 -7.07 -7.18
C ASP A 63 9.33 -6.39 -7.97
N TRP A 64 8.23 -6.05 -7.29
CA TRP A 64 7.13 -5.29 -7.87
C TRP A 64 7.60 -3.93 -8.41
N GLY A 65 8.31 -3.14 -7.60
CA GLY A 65 8.79 -1.82 -8.01
C GLY A 65 9.76 -1.88 -9.20
N TYR A 66 10.65 -2.87 -9.23
CA TYR A 66 11.63 -3.03 -10.30
C TYR A 66 11.03 -3.55 -11.61
N ASN A 67 10.09 -4.50 -11.53
CA ASN A 67 9.50 -5.17 -12.69
C ASN A 67 8.15 -4.58 -13.13
N MET A 68 7.77 -3.43 -12.60
CA MET A 68 6.52 -2.76 -12.95
C MET A 68 6.53 -2.28 -14.40
N LYS A 69 5.58 -2.77 -15.20
CA LYS A 69 5.38 -2.35 -16.59
C LYS A 69 3.92 -2.00 -16.85
N LYS A 70 3.70 -1.14 -17.85
CA LYS A 70 2.37 -0.88 -18.39
C LYS A 70 1.83 -2.13 -19.09
N VAL A 71 0.52 -2.12 -19.35
CA VAL A 71 -0.17 -3.23 -20.04
C VAL A 71 0.40 -3.49 -21.44
N ASP A 72 0.90 -2.45 -22.10
CA ASP A 72 1.55 -2.53 -23.42
C ASP A 72 3.03 -2.97 -23.35
N GLY A 73 3.54 -3.28 -22.15
CA GLY A 73 4.92 -3.70 -21.93
C GLY A 73 5.94 -2.56 -21.82
N ASN A 74 5.52 -1.31 -22.04
CA ASN A 74 6.37 -0.14 -21.91
C ASN A 74 6.64 0.20 -20.44
N ASP A 75 7.77 0.87 -20.21
CA ASP A 75 8.14 1.29 -18.86
C ASP A 75 7.32 2.51 -18.40
N TYR A 76 7.10 2.56 -17.08
CA TYR A 76 6.57 3.74 -16.41
C TYR A 76 7.68 4.78 -16.21
N LYS A 77 7.30 6.05 -16.07
CA LYS A 77 8.21 7.08 -15.54
C LYS A 77 8.56 6.72 -14.09
N GLU A 78 9.79 6.98 -13.67
CA GLU A 78 10.26 6.70 -12.31
C GLU A 78 9.33 7.27 -11.22
N ALA A 79 8.83 8.49 -11.40
CA ALA A 79 7.89 9.12 -10.47
C ALA A 79 6.58 8.33 -10.30
N VAL A 80 6.11 7.68 -11.37
CA VAL A 80 4.92 6.83 -11.33
C VAL A 80 5.22 5.54 -10.59
N ILE A 81 6.37 4.91 -10.86
CA ILE A 81 6.82 3.70 -10.16
C ILE A 81 6.91 3.97 -8.66
N LYS A 82 7.58 5.05 -8.24
CA LYS A 82 7.67 5.45 -6.82
C LYS A 82 6.30 5.64 -6.18
N THR A 83 5.38 6.27 -6.90
CA THR A 83 4.02 6.49 -6.39
C THR A 83 3.28 5.16 -6.21
N MET A 84 3.29 4.29 -7.22
CA MET A 84 2.63 2.99 -7.15
C MET A 84 3.25 2.08 -6.09
N TRP A 85 4.58 2.07 -5.99
CA TRP A 85 5.31 1.32 -4.97
C TRP A 85 4.93 1.78 -3.56
N ASN A 86 4.95 3.09 -3.28
CA ASN A 86 4.57 3.64 -1.98
C ASN A 86 3.10 3.36 -1.62
N VAL A 87 2.19 3.46 -2.59
CA VAL A 87 0.77 3.14 -2.38
C VAL A 87 0.62 1.66 -2.03
N THR A 88 1.27 0.78 -2.79
CA THR A 88 1.25 -0.67 -2.55
C THR A 88 1.81 -1.03 -1.18
N ALA A 89 2.96 -0.44 -0.82
CA ALA A 89 3.62 -0.64 0.46
C ALA A 89 2.70 -0.27 1.64
N LYS A 90 2.05 0.90 1.58
CA LYS A 90 1.07 1.31 2.60
C LYS A 90 -0.13 0.37 2.69
N GLN A 91 -0.67 -0.06 1.55
CA GLN A 91 -1.79 -1.01 1.52
C GLN A 91 -1.40 -2.37 2.12
N LEU A 92 -0.18 -2.84 1.85
CA LEU A 92 0.32 -4.09 2.41
C LEU A 92 0.54 -3.97 3.92
N GLN A 93 1.10 -2.86 4.40
CA GLN A 93 1.22 -2.56 5.84
C GLN A 93 -0.14 -2.55 6.53
N GLU A 94 -1.13 -1.84 5.96
CA GLU A 94 -2.49 -1.79 6.49
C GLU A 94 -3.12 -3.19 6.54
N LEU A 95 -2.96 -3.99 5.48
CA LEU A 95 -3.48 -5.36 5.42
C LEU A 95 -2.87 -6.25 6.51
N TYR A 96 -1.55 -6.21 6.68
CA TYR A 96 -0.85 -7.03 7.67
C TYR A 96 -1.15 -6.60 9.10
N PHE A 97 -1.20 -5.29 9.34
CA PHE A 97 -1.57 -4.77 10.65
C PHE A 97 -3.00 -5.17 11.02
N ASN A 98 -3.95 -4.98 10.11
CA ASN A 98 -5.36 -5.24 10.39
C ASN A 98 -5.69 -6.74 10.48
N LYS A 99 -5.05 -7.59 9.68
CA LYS A 99 -5.35 -9.03 9.65
C LYS A 99 -4.53 -9.85 10.64
N PHE A 100 -3.28 -9.47 10.89
CA PHE A 100 -2.32 -10.29 11.64
C PHE A 100 -1.70 -9.57 12.84
N GLY A 101 -1.97 -8.26 13.02
CA GLY A 101 -1.33 -7.46 14.06
C GLY A 101 0.16 -7.21 13.81
N ILE A 102 0.66 -7.51 12.61
CA ILE A 102 2.08 -7.42 12.26
C ILE A 102 2.39 -6.01 11.76
N LYS A 103 3.38 -5.37 12.38
CA LYS A 103 3.96 -4.11 11.90
C LYS A 103 5.29 -4.41 11.23
N PHE A 104 5.49 -3.87 10.04
CA PHE A 104 6.76 -3.97 9.33
C PHE A 104 7.03 -2.67 8.58
N ASP A 105 8.31 -2.38 8.35
CA ASP A 105 8.74 -1.30 7.48
C ASP A 105 9.07 -1.88 6.09
N PRO A 106 8.36 -1.47 5.02
CA PRO A 106 8.53 -1.97 3.68
C PRO A 106 9.78 -1.42 2.96
N PHE A 107 10.55 -0.53 3.61
CA PHE A 107 11.69 0.17 3.01
C PHE A 107 13.05 -0.13 3.67
N CYS A 108 13.10 -0.99 4.69
CA CYS A 108 14.36 -1.45 5.30
C CYS A 108 15.00 -2.65 4.61
#